data_AF-A0A437UDX7-F1
#
_entry.id   AF-A0A437UDX7-F1
#
_cell.length_a   1.000
_cell.length_b   1.000
_cell.length_c   1.000
_cell.angle_alpha   90.00
_cell.angle_beta   90.00
_cell.angle_gamma   90.00
#
_symmetry.space_group_name_H-M   'P 1'
#
loop_
_entity.id
_entity.type
_entity.pdbx_description
1 polymer ?
#
loop_
_entity_poly.entity_id
_entity_poly.type
_entity_poly.pdbx_seq_one_letter_code
_entity_poly.pdbx_strand_id
1 'polypeptide(L)'
;MKKAMQGETDIRELEFYVTVEYYKNKKHTTTNVDIQNPLPTENTPPSQSTGIKKAKGSPAEEKPKSKKEESGLLNPISETLGEIWDWVETQGTALRDKPHTIEIPEGKSPAIVGKTKVEHPKNNTETNCICKQYDLIWGNKVNCDFRKKVVQICAELWGESKKIEMANGLMAVMYVETRKTFKANQLEGYNSLIPKEDMEIKHFRKDGKRKSSRAIGLIQFTQDALVALGEYKSNKNLSIEERFDELNRVKLKFAKMSELVQLDYVKKYFELGDAYKNFKTAEDIYLHVFAPKGVGKGDDFVLYREGTDEYDSNISIDTENNNDGKIQRKEILGRYKSSFSKGQSSKENDFSCKPTPTVKTDSKGITTYHIFREGRIEKQIPKQIKSGYEKKYRYVYHDENGTEHEICIFDFITAGAWEKGKKTKTKTGVWEKRFAEGKTRYFKKGNGTVELLKMKLPLNYTKGKVKIKLADNTSREYVNPKVFASIIGALAECAYDDVQMNGFTTSDGTGAPSVSHINGTAGDFRYLRKDKKLIGLEINNDPTKLDITRQEKFIDALVKFGYSTFLSYNITLNGKKFILKKCTPLEGHHNHIHLNKAGYNPKYKETKE
;
A
#
# COMPACT_ATOMS: atom_id res chain seq x y z
N MET A 1 -20.73 -12.67 46.92
CA MET A 1 -19.27 -12.94 46.84
C MET A 1 -18.88 -14.26 47.52
N LYS A 2 -19.39 -15.41 47.04
CA LYS A 2 -18.88 -16.75 47.44
C LYS A 2 -19.09 -17.84 46.37
N LYS A 3 -19.35 -17.43 45.12
CA LYS A 3 -19.45 -18.29 43.92
C LYS A 3 -18.64 -17.71 42.74
N ALA A 4 -17.45 -17.18 43.04
CA ALA A 4 -16.49 -16.66 42.05
C ALA A 4 -15.07 -17.22 42.28
N MET A 5 -14.95 -18.29 43.07
CA MET A 5 -13.67 -18.94 43.43
C MET A 5 -13.52 -20.36 42.83
N GLN A 6 -14.41 -20.76 41.92
CA GLN A 6 -14.25 -22.00 41.16
C GLN A 6 -14.23 -21.59 39.70
N GLY A 7 -13.01 -21.58 39.13
CA GLY A 7 -12.75 -21.05 37.81
C GLY A 7 -13.51 -21.81 36.72
N GLU A 8 -14.52 -21.16 36.18
CA GLU A 8 -15.06 -21.39 34.84
C GLU A 8 -15.17 -20.01 34.18
N THR A 9 -14.37 -19.79 33.14
CA THR A 9 -14.48 -18.61 32.28
C THR A 9 -14.70 -19.09 30.87
N ASP A 10 -15.95 -19.36 30.53
CA ASP A 10 -16.40 -19.29 29.15
C ASP A 10 -16.59 -17.80 28.82
N ILE A 11 -15.87 -17.28 27.82
CA ILE A 11 -15.89 -15.87 27.42
C ILE A 11 -16.89 -15.66 26.26
N ARG A 12 -17.80 -16.62 26.05
CA ARG A 12 -18.94 -16.42 25.15
C ARG A 12 -20.14 -15.99 25.99
N GLU A 13 -20.60 -14.76 25.73
CA GLU A 13 -21.86 -14.16 26.20
C GLU A 13 -21.78 -13.32 27.48
N LEU A 14 -21.67 -12.00 27.29
CA LEU A 14 -22.25 -11.01 28.19
C LEU A 14 -22.80 -9.83 27.35
N GLU A 15 -24.03 -10.01 26.87
CA GLU A 15 -24.89 -8.90 26.45
C GLU A 15 -25.67 -8.42 27.69
N PHE A 16 -25.45 -7.19 28.14
CA PHE A 16 -26.33 -6.56 29.12
C PHE A 16 -27.49 -5.89 28.39
N TYR A 17 -28.70 -6.45 28.53
CA TYR A 17 -29.93 -5.77 28.16
C TYR A 17 -30.34 -4.83 29.30
N VAL A 18 -30.33 -3.51 29.05
CA VAL A 18 -31.08 -2.55 29.86
C VAL A 18 -32.31 -2.16 29.05
N THR A 19 -33.43 -2.83 29.30
CA THR A 19 -34.75 -2.42 28.85
C THR A 19 -35.31 -1.43 29.87
N VAL A 20 -35.46 -0.15 29.51
CA VAL A 20 -36.31 0.77 30.27
C VAL A 20 -37.69 0.74 29.63
N GLU A 21 -38.61 -0.01 30.24
CA GLU A 21 -40.03 0.01 29.89
C GLU A 21 -40.68 1.28 30.47
N TYR A 22 -41.11 2.19 29.60
CA TYR A 22 -41.94 3.34 30.00
C TYR A 22 -43.39 2.86 30.25
N TYR A 23 -43.75 2.59 31.50
CA TYR A 23 -45.16 2.40 31.88
C TYR A 23 -45.85 3.77 32.01
N LYS A 24 -46.74 4.07 31.07
CA LYS A 24 -47.38 5.37 30.89
C LYS A 24 -48.31 5.82 32.04
N ASN A 25 -48.70 4.99 33.02
CA ASN A 25 -49.78 5.36 33.95
C ASN A 25 -49.74 4.75 35.38
N LYS A 26 -48.65 4.87 36.15
CA LYS A 26 -48.71 4.72 37.63
C LYS A 26 -47.77 5.73 38.30
N LYS A 27 -48.33 6.65 39.11
CA LYS A 27 -47.58 7.60 39.95
C LYS A 27 -47.46 7.03 41.36
N HIS A 28 -46.25 7.00 41.91
CA HIS A 28 -46.00 6.84 43.34
C HIS A 28 -45.54 8.18 43.92
N THR A 29 -46.08 8.56 45.08
CA THR A 29 -45.66 9.73 45.85
C THR A 29 -44.32 9.46 46.53
N THR A 30 -43.33 10.31 46.29
CA THR A 30 -42.08 10.35 47.05
C THR A 30 -41.97 11.70 47.75
N THR A 31 -41.53 11.68 49.00
CA THR A 31 -41.30 12.86 49.84
C THR A 31 -40.17 13.71 49.27
N ASN A 32 -40.41 15.01 49.08
CA ASN A 32 -39.40 15.96 48.63
C ASN A 32 -38.31 16.12 49.71
N VAL A 33 -37.07 15.84 49.36
CA VAL A 33 -35.90 16.34 50.10
C VAL A 33 -35.29 17.40 49.21
N ASP A 34 -35.32 18.66 49.66
CA ASP A 34 -34.68 19.79 48.97
C ASP A 34 -33.16 19.59 49.00
N ILE A 35 -32.59 19.24 47.86
CA ILE A 35 -31.15 19.40 47.61
C ILE A 35 -31.01 20.60 46.69
N GLN A 36 -30.42 21.67 47.21
CA GLN A 36 -30.02 22.84 46.44
C GLN A 36 -29.00 22.43 45.37
N ASN A 37 -29.46 22.33 44.12
CA ASN A 37 -28.59 22.19 42.96
C ASN A 37 -28.15 23.61 42.54
N PRO A 38 -26.86 23.97 42.60
CA PRO A 38 -26.43 25.29 42.18
C PRO A 38 -26.68 25.47 40.68
N LEU A 39 -27.33 26.58 40.32
CA LEU A 39 -27.50 27.00 38.92
C LEU A 39 -26.13 27.17 38.25
N PRO A 40 -26.02 26.90 36.93
CA PRO A 40 -24.77 27.11 36.19
C PRO A 40 -24.39 28.59 36.26
N THR A 41 -23.24 28.87 36.85
CA THR A 41 -22.63 30.20 36.86
C THR A 41 -22.00 30.48 35.50
N GLU A 42 -22.19 31.69 34.99
CA GLU A 42 -21.58 32.17 33.76
C GLU A 42 -20.06 32.01 33.79
N ASN A 43 -19.50 31.53 32.67
CA ASN A 43 -18.06 31.35 32.47
C ASN A 43 -17.33 32.70 32.61
N THR A 44 -16.65 32.89 33.73
CA THR A 44 -15.61 33.93 33.85
C THR A 44 -14.28 33.31 33.41
N PRO A 45 -13.50 33.93 32.50
CA PRO A 45 -12.22 33.38 32.07
C PRO A 45 -11.21 33.30 33.22
N PRO A 46 -10.40 32.24 33.34
CA PRO A 46 -9.36 32.15 34.35
C PRO A 46 -8.23 33.16 34.07
N SER A 47 -7.78 33.80 35.15
CA SER A 47 -6.64 34.73 35.21
C SER A 47 -5.33 34.08 34.72
N GLN A 48 -4.50 34.87 34.04
CA GLN A 48 -3.18 34.50 33.53
C GLN A 48 -2.28 33.90 34.63
N SER A 49 -1.73 32.70 34.39
CA SER A 49 -0.74 32.10 35.28
C SER A 49 0.58 32.89 35.22
N THR A 50 0.98 33.46 36.34
CA THR A 50 2.32 34.03 36.54
C THR A 50 3.35 32.91 36.68
N GLY A 51 4.49 33.04 36.01
CA GLY A 51 5.52 32.00 35.90
C GLY A 51 6.06 31.51 37.25
N ILE A 52 6.20 30.19 37.38
CA ILE A 52 6.74 29.52 38.57
C ILE A 52 8.23 29.90 38.73
N LYS A 53 8.59 30.54 39.85
CA LYS A 53 9.99 30.85 40.18
C LYS A 53 10.72 29.57 40.60
N LYS A 54 11.92 29.36 40.06
CA LYS A 54 12.81 28.25 40.45
C LYS A 54 13.20 28.37 41.94
N ALA A 55 13.26 27.25 42.64
CA ALA A 55 13.60 27.21 44.07
C ALA A 55 15.09 27.51 44.31
N LYS A 56 15.38 28.41 45.26
CA LYS A 56 16.73 28.83 45.67
C LYS A 56 17.53 27.64 46.22
N GLY A 57 18.76 27.45 45.74
CA GLY A 57 19.70 26.41 46.16
C GLY A 57 19.56 25.06 45.41
N SER A 58 18.78 25.01 44.33
CA SER A 58 18.59 23.78 43.55
C SER A 58 19.57 23.70 42.37
N PRO A 59 19.96 22.49 41.91
CA PRO A 59 20.73 22.30 40.67
C PRO A 59 20.05 22.87 39.41
N ALA A 60 18.79 23.29 39.52
CA ALA A 60 18.02 23.93 38.44
C ALA A 60 18.23 25.46 38.37
N GLU A 61 18.78 26.09 39.43
CA GLU A 61 19.12 27.51 39.50
C GLU A 61 20.33 27.85 38.61
N GLU A 62 21.31 26.95 38.52
CA GLU A 62 22.51 27.14 37.69
C GLU A 62 22.31 26.86 36.20
N LYS A 63 21.11 26.39 35.78
CA LYS A 63 20.82 26.12 34.37
C LYS A 63 20.35 27.38 33.63
N PRO A 64 20.89 27.69 32.44
CA PRO A 64 20.42 28.80 31.61
C PRO A 64 18.95 28.62 31.22
N LYS A 65 18.29 29.72 30.84
CA LYS A 65 16.89 29.73 30.39
C LYS A 65 16.71 28.76 29.22
N SER A 66 15.61 28.01 29.24
CA SER A 66 15.29 27.12 28.12
C SER A 66 14.90 27.92 26.88
N LYS A 67 15.07 27.35 25.68
CA LYS A 67 14.61 27.98 24.42
C LYS A 67 13.12 28.35 24.41
N LYS A 68 12.32 27.70 25.26
CA LYS A 68 10.88 27.95 25.45
C LYS A 68 10.60 29.16 26.36
N GLU A 69 11.55 29.53 27.22
CA GLU A 69 11.49 30.75 28.06
C GLU A 69 12.02 31.99 27.31
N GLU A 70 12.90 31.81 26.33
CA GLU A 70 13.42 32.91 25.48
C GLU A 70 12.44 33.34 24.38
N SER A 71 11.57 32.44 23.89
CA SER A 71 10.70 32.72 22.74
C SER A 71 9.37 33.41 23.08
N GLY A 72 9.07 33.65 24.36
CA GLY A 72 7.76 34.16 24.79
C GLY A 72 6.61 33.16 24.55
N LEU A 73 5.57 33.22 25.39
CA LEU A 73 4.35 32.43 25.21
C LEU A 73 3.56 32.98 24.01
N LEU A 74 3.64 32.30 22.86
CA LEU A 74 2.61 32.40 21.84
C LEU A 74 1.52 31.38 22.17
N ASN A 75 0.31 31.88 22.43
CA ASN A 75 -0.87 31.08 22.74
C ASN A 75 -1.13 30.03 21.63
N PRO A 76 -1.30 28.75 21.97
CA PRO A 76 -1.78 27.75 21.02
C PRO A 76 -3.21 28.09 20.58
N ILE A 77 -3.49 27.93 19.29
CA ILE A 77 -4.80 28.16 18.64
C ILE A 77 -5.93 27.26 19.23
N SER A 78 -5.63 26.37 20.19
CA SER A 78 -6.63 25.54 20.87
C SER A 78 -7.53 26.28 21.85
N GLU A 79 -7.23 27.53 22.22
CA GLU A 79 -8.09 28.32 23.12
C GLU A 79 -9.24 29.06 22.41
N THR A 80 -9.29 29.07 21.07
CA THR A 80 -10.36 29.80 20.34
C THR A 80 -11.54 28.92 19.89
N LEU A 81 -11.52 27.60 20.09
CA LEU A 81 -12.52 26.69 19.49
C LEU A 81 -13.08 25.55 20.37
N GLY A 82 -12.79 25.49 21.67
CA GLY A 82 -13.64 24.78 22.63
C GLY A 82 -13.97 23.29 22.37
N GLU A 83 -13.07 22.51 21.78
CA GLU A 83 -13.22 21.04 21.67
C GLU A 83 -11.87 20.34 21.93
N ILE A 84 -11.85 19.43 22.91
CA ILE A 84 -10.70 18.62 23.31
C ILE A 84 -10.65 17.36 22.43
N TRP A 85 -9.53 17.15 21.75
CA TRP A 85 -9.15 15.84 21.22
C TRP A 85 -7.75 15.49 21.69
N ASP A 86 -7.67 14.40 22.43
CA ASP A 86 -6.42 13.76 22.85
C ASP A 86 -5.77 13.06 21.64
N TRP A 87 -4.45 12.90 21.67
CA TRP A 87 -3.53 12.42 20.61
C TRP A 87 -2.95 13.49 19.66
N VAL A 88 -2.06 14.33 20.20
CA VAL A 88 -0.96 14.96 19.44
C VAL A 88 0.33 14.21 19.75
N GLU A 89 0.75 13.30 18.85
CA GLU A 89 2.12 12.79 18.85
C GLU A 89 3.04 13.84 18.19
N THR A 90 3.99 14.36 18.96
CA THR A 90 5.05 15.24 18.47
C THR A 90 6.20 14.38 17.94
N GLN A 91 6.58 14.56 16.67
CA GLN A 91 7.76 13.92 16.10
C GLN A 91 9.04 14.59 16.65
N GLY A 92 9.75 13.90 17.53
CA GLY A 92 11.13 14.21 17.90
C GLY A 92 12.10 13.39 17.07
N THR A 93 13.03 14.05 16.36
CA THR A 93 14.16 13.39 15.71
C THR A 93 15.30 13.19 16.73
N ALA A 94 15.62 11.94 17.03
CA ALA A 94 16.85 11.59 17.77
C ALA A 94 17.98 11.34 16.75
N LEU A 95 19.01 12.18 16.76
CA LEU A 95 20.28 11.90 16.09
C LEU A 95 21.16 11.09 17.04
N ARG A 96 21.63 9.92 16.58
CA ARG A 96 22.54 9.06 17.33
C ARG A 96 23.98 9.41 16.96
N ASP A 97 24.53 10.43 17.62
CA ASP A 97 25.93 10.81 17.46
C ASP A 97 26.81 9.87 18.30
N LYS A 98 27.12 8.68 17.76
CA LYS A 98 28.37 7.88 17.94
C LYS A 98 28.17 6.41 17.49
N PRO A 99 29.11 5.80 16.74
CA PRO A 99 29.09 4.37 16.44
C PRO A 99 29.38 3.52 17.68
N HIS A 100 28.84 2.30 17.73
CA HIS A 100 29.14 1.29 18.75
C HIS A 100 30.59 0.83 18.63
N THR A 101 31.31 0.83 19.76
CA THR A 101 32.61 0.16 19.92
C THR A 101 32.38 -1.35 19.96
N ILE A 102 33.05 -2.10 19.09
CA ILE A 102 33.06 -3.57 19.11
C ILE A 102 34.16 -4.01 20.08
N GLU A 103 33.80 -4.73 21.14
CA GLU A 103 34.77 -5.46 21.95
C GLU A 103 35.18 -6.74 21.22
N ILE A 104 36.50 -6.92 21.04
CA ILE A 104 37.11 -8.12 20.46
C ILE A 104 37.44 -9.07 21.61
N PRO A 105 36.92 -10.31 21.65
CA PRO A 105 37.47 -11.34 22.51
C PRO A 105 38.73 -11.95 21.87
N GLU A 106 39.87 -11.82 22.55
CA GLU A 106 41.11 -12.58 22.27
C GLU A 106 40.97 -14.03 22.74
N GLY A 107 41.30 -15.03 21.89
CA GLY A 107 41.32 -16.44 22.34
C GLY A 107 41.52 -17.55 21.29
N LYS A 108 42.72 -17.63 20.71
CA LYS A 108 43.53 -18.82 20.29
C LYS A 108 42.89 -20.13 19.74
N SER A 109 43.07 -20.34 18.42
CA SER A 109 43.56 -21.53 17.65
C SER A 109 42.82 -22.91 17.62
N PRO A 110 43.08 -23.83 16.63
CA PRO A 110 43.79 -23.76 15.34
C PRO A 110 43.04 -24.35 14.10
N ALA A 111 43.70 -24.25 12.94
CA ALA A 111 43.32 -24.52 11.55
C ALA A 111 42.94 -25.98 11.16
N ILE A 112 42.27 -26.14 10.00
CA ILE A 112 42.76 -26.90 8.81
C ILE A 112 41.99 -26.50 7.53
N VAL A 113 42.77 -25.90 6.63
CA VAL A 113 42.83 -25.89 5.16
C VAL A 113 41.74 -26.61 4.34
N GLY A 114 41.14 -25.86 3.41
CA GLY A 114 40.53 -26.34 2.17
C GLY A 114 40.21 -25.18 1.22
N LYS A 115 41.20 -24.75 0.42
CA LYS A 115 41.07 -23.65 -0.54
C LYS A 115 40.05 -24.00 -1.64
N THR A 116 39.03 -23.17 -1.81
CA THR A 116 38.43 -22.94 -3.13
C THR A 116 38.41 -21.43 -3.37
N LYS A 117 39.06 -21.01 -4.46
CA LYS A 117 39.24 -19.62 -4.88
C LYS A 117 37.89 -18.89 -4.92
N VAL A 118 37.78 -17.79 -4.18
CA VAL A 118 36.72 -16.79 -4.39
C VAL A 118 37.13 -15.95 -5.59
N GLU A 119 36.69 -16.37 -6.77
CA GLU A 119 36.67 -15.46 -7.92
C GLU A 119 35.66 -14.36 -7.64
N HIS A 120 36.16 -13.12 -7.56
CA HIS A 120 35.31 -11.95 -7.68
C HIS A 120 34.74 -11.95 -9.09
N PRO A 121 33.40 -11.95 -9.30
CA PRO A 121 32.87 -11.80 -10.64
C PRO A 121 33.26 -10.41 -11.14
N LYS A 122 34.14 -10.40 -12.14
CA LYS A 122 34.44 -9.24 -12.96
C LYS A 122 33.12 -8.73 -13.58
N ASN A 123 32.92 -7.42 -13.51
CA ASN A 123 31.85 -6.71 -14.19
C ASN A 123 31.89 -7.02 -15.70
N ASN A 124 30.96 -7.85 -16.16
CA ASN A 124 30.58 -7.91 -17.56
C ASN A 124 29.20 -7.26 -17.73
N THR A 125 29.19 -6.21 -18.54
CA THR A 125 28.03 -5.47 -19.00
C THR A 125 27.19 -6.34 -19.94
N GLU A 126 26.20 -7.05 -19.41
CA GLU A 126 25.13 -7.70 -20.18
C GLU A 126 23.85 -7.78 -19.33
N THR A 127 22.77 -7.14 -19.79
CA THR A 127 21.37 -7.24 -19.34
C THR A 127 21.11 -7.91 -17.98
N ASN A 128 21.21 -7.14 -16.89
CA ASN A 128 20.94 -7.62 -15.54
C ASN A 128 19.42 -7.82 -15.35
N CYS A 129 19.00 -9.08 -15.30
CA CYS A 129 17.62 -9.46 -15.14
C CYS A 129 17.17 -9.32 -13.68
N ILE A 130 16.23 -8.41 -13.42
CA ILE A 130 15.71 -8.17 -12.06
C ILE A 130 15.12 -9.44 -11.43
N CYS A 131 14.58 -10.36 -12.25
CA CYS A 131 14.03 -11.63 -11.79
C CYS A 131 15.07 -12.54 -11.11
N LYS A 132 16.36 -12.45 -11.49
CA LYS A 132 17.48 -13.19 -10.86
C LYS A 132 17.74 -12.74 -9.42
N GLN A 133 17.32 -11.52 -9.07
CA GLN A 133 17.48 -10.98 -7.71
C GLN A 133 16.44 -11.55 -6.72
N TYR A 134 15.45 -12.29 -7.23
CA TYR A 134 14.37 -12.91 -6.45
C TYR A 134 14.49 -14.44 -6.46
N ASP A 135 15.65 -14.95 -6.03
CA ASP A 135 15.90 -16.38 -5.88
C ASP A 135 15.11 -16.94 -4.70
N LEU A 136 13.85 -17.30 -4.98
CA LEU A 136 12.91 -17.84 -4.01
C LEU A 136 12.78 -19.35 -4.15
N ILE A 137 12.64 -20.03 -3.02
CA ILE A 137 12.19 -21.42 -2.99
C ILE A 137 10.82 -21.53 -3.65
N TRP A 138 10.59 -22.64 -4.36
CA TRP A 138 9.41 -22.81 -5.22
C TRP A 138 9.25 -21.74 -6.30
N GLY A 139 10.31 -20.97 -6.59
CA GLY A 139 10.28 -19.90 -7.58
C GLY A 139 9.89 -20.40 -8.97
N ASN A 140 10.22 -21.65 -9.31
CA ASN A 140 9.85 -22.30 -10.58
C ASN A 140 8.34 -22.62 -10.72
N LYS A 141 7.55 -22.51 -9.64
CA LYS A 141 6.09 -22.72 -9.65
C LYS A 141 5.30 -21.46 -9.97
N VAL A 142 5.97 -20.31 -9.99
CA VAL A 142 5.35 -18.99 -10.12
C VAL A 142 6.11 -18.15 -11.14
N ASN A 143 5.47 -17.10 -11.67
CA ASN A 143 6.12 -16.22 -12.62
C ASN A 143 6.97 -15.14 -11.91
N CYS A 144 7.76 -14.39 -12.69
CA CYS A 144 8.62 -13.33 -12.14
C CYS A 144 7.84 -12.22 -11.40
N ASP A 145 6.68 -11.81 -11.91
CA ASP A 145 5.85 -10.77 -11.26
C ASP A 145 5.38 -11.21 -9.87
N PHE A 146 5.02 -12.48 -9.72
CA PHE A 146 4.66 -13.06 -8.44
C PHE A 146 5.85 -13.05 -7.48
N ARG A 147 7.02 -13.52 -7.91
CA ARG A 147 8.25 -13.50 -7.08
C ARG A 147 8.61 -12.09 -6.65
N LYS A 148 8.59 -11.14 -7.59
CA LYS A 148 8.83 -9.72 -7.33
C LYS A 148 7.87 -9.19 -6.27
N LYS A 149 6.58 -9.48 -6.41
CA LYS A 149 5.55 -8.99 -5.49
C LYS A 149 5.69 -9.59 -4.09
N VAL A 150 6.01 -10.88 -3.98
CA VAL A 150 6.30 -11.53 -2.69
C VAL A 150 7.49 -10.86 -2.00
N VAL A 151 8.61 -10.64 -2.71
CA VAL A 151 9.79 -9.97 -2.15
C VAL A 151 9.47 -8.53 -1.75
N GLN A 152 8.71 -7.81 -2.57
CA GLN A 152 8.28 -6.44 -2.25
C GLN A 152 7.45 -6.39 -0.97
N ILE A 153 6.42 -7.24 -0.86
CA ILE A 153 5.59 -7.34 0.35
C ILE A 153 6.46 -7.61 1.57
N CYS A 154 7.42 -8.55 1.46
CA CYS A 154 8.27 -8.91 2.57
C CYS A 154 9.25 -7.79 2.96
N ALA A 155 9.73 -7.00 1.99
CA ALA A 155 10.55 -5.83 2.24
C ALA A 155 9.75 -4.72 2.94
N GLU A 156 8.50 -4.50 2.54
CA GLU A 156 7.62 -3.50 3.14
C GLU A 156 7.22 -3.87 4.58
N LEU A 157 6.98 -5.15 4.87
CA LEU A 157 6.58 -5.62 6.20
C LEU A 157 7.76 -5.80 7.15
N TRP A 158 8.86 -6.41 6.70
CA TRP A 158 9.97 -6.82 7.59
C TRP A 158 11.31 -6.16 7.28
N GLY A 159 11.33 -5.22 6.34
CA GLY A 159 12.51 -4.46 5.96
C GLY A 159 13.42 -5.16 4.95
N GLU A 160 14.32 -4.36 4.36
CA GLU A 160 15.15 -4.78 3.24
C GLU A 160 16.13 -5.91 3.58
N SER A 161 16.58 -5.97 4.84
CA SER A 161 17.53 -6.99 5.32
C SER A 161 16.91 -8.38 5.47
N LYS A 162 15.62 -8.47 5.80
CA LYS A 162 14.91 -9.75 6.03
C LYS A 162 14.03 -10.18 4.85
N LYS A 163 13.91 -9.35 3.79
CA LYS A 163 12.94 -9.57 2.71
C LYS A 163 13.02 -10.95 2.05
N ILE A 164 14.23 -11.49 1.82
CA ILE A 164 14.40 -12.79 1.14
C ILE A 164 14.12 -13.96 2.09
N GLU A 165 14.53 -13.85 3.36
CA GLU A 165 14.22 -14.84 4.40
C GLU A 165 12.69 -14.97 4.55
N MET A 166 12.01 -13.84 4.75
CA MET A 166 10.56 -13.80 4.93
C MET A 166 9.82 -14.19 3.65
N ALA A 167 10.31 -13.81 2.47
CA ALA A 167 9.74 -14.23 1.20
C ALA A 167 9.80 -15.74 1.01
N ASN A 168 10.93 -16.38 1.34
CA ASN A 168 11.04 -17.83 1.31
C ASN A 168 10.10 -18.50 2.32
N GLY A 169 9.94 -17.92 3.52
CA GLY A 169 8.93 -18.38 4.47
C GLY A 169 7.51 -18.31 3.92
N LEU A 170 7.13 -17.19 3.32
CA LEU A 170 5.82 -17.02 2.72
C LEU A 170 5.59 -17.99 1.55
N MET A 171 6.61 -18.24 0.73
CA MET A 171 6.54 -19.25 -0.35
C MET A 171 6.36 -20.67 0.21
N ALA A 172 7.02 -21.01 1.32
CA ALA A 172 6.84 -22.31 1.98
C ALA A 172 5.41 -22.49 2.49
N VAL A 173 4.83 -21.44 3.08
CA VAL A 173 3.43 -21.42 3.56
C VAL A 173 2.48 -21.60 2.39
N MET A 174 2.60 -20.79 1.33
CA MET A 174 1.73 -20.90 0.16
C MET A 174 1.80 -22.27 -0.48
N TYR A 175 2.96 -22.92 -0.52
CA TYR A 175 3.08 -24.29 -1.01
C TYR A 175 2.22 -25.28 -0.21
N VAL A 176 2.21 -25.17 1.12
CA VAL A 176 1.40 -26.05 1.99
C VAL A 176 -0.09 -25.73 1.82
N GLU A 177 -0.45 -24.46 1.99
CA GLU A 177 -1.82 -23.97 1.98
C GLU A 177 -2.52 -24.13 0.63
N THR A 178 -1.76 -24.05 -0.47
CA THR A 178 -2.30 -24.21 -1.82
C THR A 178 -2.15 -25.62 -2.39
N ARG A 179 -1.73 -26.59 -1.59
CA ARG A 179 -1.42 -27.96 -2.08
C ARG A 179 -0.52 -27.90 -3.31
N LYS A 180 0.55 -27.10 -3.22
CA LYS A 180 1.64 -26.95 -4.20
C LYS A 180 1.27 -26.15 -5.47
N THR A 181 0.06 -25.62 -5.57
CA THR A 181 -0.43 -25.02 -6.82
C THR A 181 -0.09 -23.53 -6.97
N PHE A 182 0.06 -22.80 -5.87
CA PHE A 182 0.19 -21.34 -5.83
C PHE A 182 -0.96 -20.61 -6.56
N LYS A 183 -2.17 -21.18 -6.53
CA LYS A 183 -3.35 -20.61 -7.23
C LYS A 183 -4.36 -19.98 -6.28
N ALA A 184 -4.92 -18.87 -6.74
CA ALA A 184 -5.92 -18.10 -5.97
C ALA A 184 -7.24 -18.86 -5.76
N ASN A 185 -7.54 -19.83 -6.62
CA ASN A 185 -8.74 -20.67 -6.59
C ASN A 185 -8.54 -22.03 -5.88
N GLN A 186 -7.43 -22.25 -5.17
CA GLN A 186 -7.25 -23.48 -4.41
C GLN A 186 -8.20 -23.52 -3.20
N LEU A 187 -9.14 -24.46 -3.22
CA LEU A 187 -10.08 -24.72 -2.14
C LEU A 187 -9.50 -25.67 -1.08
N GLU A 188 -9.87 -25.41 0.16
CA GLU A 188 -9.59 -26.29 1.28
C GLU A 188 -10.17 -27.70 1.06
N GLY A 189 -9.34 -28.73 1.23
CA GLY A 189 -9.74 -30.14 1.10
C GLY A 189 -9.84 -30.65 -0.34
N TYR A 190 -9.61 -29.82 -1.36
CA TYR A 190 -9.62 -30.26 -2.76
C TYR A 190 -8.22 -30.70 -3.21
N ASN A 191 -8.13 -31.89 -3.81
CA ASN A 191 -6.88 -32.41 -4.37
C ASN A 191 -6.50 -31.75 -5.71
N SER A 192 -7.50 -31.21 -6.43
CA SER A 192 -7.34 -30.61 -7.75
C SER A 192 -8.07 -29.26 -7.83
N LEU A 193 -7.60 -28.39 -8.71
CA LEU A 193 -8.23 -27.09 -8.94
C LEU A 193 -9.53 -27.24 -9.71
N ILE A 194 -10.55 -26.49 -9.28
CA ILE A 194 -11.73 -26.22 -10.09
C ILE A 194 -11.39 -25.01 -10.99
N PRO A 195 -11.55 -25.09 -12.32
CA PRO A 195 -11.38 -23.93 -13.20
C PRO A 195 -12.20 -22.73 -12.72
N LYS A 196 -11.66 -21.50 -12.87
CA LYS A 196 -12.25 -20.29 -12.27
C LYS A 196 -13.64 -19.98 -12.84
N GLU A 197 -13.84 -20.33 -14.10
CA GLU A 197 -15.08 -20.25 -14.86
C GLU A 197 -16.18 -21.16 -14.31
N ASP A 198 -15.82 -22.34 -13.80
CA ASP A 198 -16.74 -23.34 -13.28
C ASP A 198 -17.02 -23.18 -11.79
N MET A 199 -16.29 -22.28 -11.11
CA MET A 199 -16.49 -22.08 -9.68
C MET A 199 -17.82 -21.40 -9.37
N GLU A 200 -18.62 -22.11 -8.58
CA GLU A 200 -19.85 -21.66 -7.96
C GLU A 200 -19.79 -21.68 -6.42
N ILE A 201 -20.75 -21.01 -5.75
CA ILE A 201 -20.83 -20.94 -4.28
C ILE A 201 -21.00 -22.32 -3.62
N LYS A 202 -21.59 -23.30 -4.31
CA LYS A 202 -21.83 -24.66 -3.79
C LYS A 202 -20.52 -25.38 -3.43
N HIS A 203 -19.44 -25.13 -4.18
CA HIS A 203 -18.15 -25.78 -3.94
C HIS A 203 -17.50 -25.40 -2.61
N PHE A 204 -17.88 -24.26 -2.03
CA PHE A 204 -17.36 -23.79 -0.75
C PHE A 204 -18.07 -24.44 0.44
N ARG A 205 -19.20 -25.13 0.24
CA ARG A 205 -19.91 -25.82 1.31
C ARG A 205 -19.10 -27.06 1.75
N LYS A 206 -19.05 -27.31 3.05
CA LYS A 206 -18.56 -28.58 3.62
C LYS A 206 -19.75 -29.44 4.02
N ASP A 207 -19.71 -30.70 3.60
CA ASP A 207 -20.68 -31.70 4.04
C ASP A 207 -20.21 -32.24 5.41
N GLY A 208 -21.04 -32.10 6.45
CA GLY A 208 -20.70 -32.48 7.82
C GLY A 208 -21.82 -32.19 8.82
N LYS A 209 -21.62 -32.56 10.09
CA LYS A 209 -22.61 -32.36 11.17
C LYS A 209 -22.94 -30.87 11.42
N ARG A 210 -22.01 -29.96 11.12
CA ARG A 210 -22.18 -28.51 11.21
C ARG A 210 -22.00 -27.88 9.82
N LYS A 211 -22.92 -26.99 9.43
CA LYS A 211 -22.76 -26.17 8.21
C LYS A 211 -21.53 -25.29 8.37
N SER A 212 -20.59 -25.42 7.44
CA SER A 212 -19.35 -24.63 7.43
C SER A 212 -18.90 -24.36 6.00
N SER A 213 -17.96 -23.42 5.85
CA SER A 213 -17.48 -22.92 4.57
C SER A 213 -15.98 -23.10 4.45
N ARG A 214 -15.53 -23.71 3.35
CA ARG A 214 -14.13 -23.99 3.03
C ARG A 214 -13.29 -22.73 2.91
N ALA A 215 -12.04 -22.80 3.34
CA ALA A 215 -11.06 -21.74 3.08
C ALA A 215 -10.64 -21.69 1.59
N ILE A 216 -10.05 -20.57 1.16
CA ILE A 216 -9.73 -20.31 -0.25
C ILE A 216 -8.39 -19.57 -0.44
N GLY A 217 -7.63 -19.96 -1.45
CA GLY A 217 -6.54 -19.16 -2.01
C GLY A 217 -5.16 -19.37 -1.37
N LEU A 218 -4.27 -18.41 -1.63
CA LEU A 218 -2.82 -18.49 -1.42
C LEU A 218 -2.42 -18.81 0.03
N ILE A 219 -3.20 -18.34 1.01
CA ILE A 219 -2.99 -18.60 2.45
C ILE A 219 -4.24 -19.19 3.11
N GLN A 220 -5.16 -19.78 2.33
CA GLN A 220 -6.43 -20.31 2.81
C GLN A 220 -7.25 -19.29 3.63
N PHE A 221 -7.74 -18.22 2.99
CA PHE A 221 -8.59 -17.20 3.63
C PHE A 221 -9.85 -17.84 4.24
N THR A 222 -9.90 -17.85 5.57
CA THR A 222 -11.03 -18.36 6.38
C THR A 222 -12.13 -17.30 6.51
N GLN A 223 -13.25 -17.66 7.14
CA GLN A 223 -14.28 -16.68 7.50
C GLN A 223 -13.69 -15.57 8.38
N ASP A 224 -12.95 -15.94 9.43
CA ASP A 224 -12.39 -14.98 10.39
C ASP A 224 -11.38 -14.04 9.74
N ALA A 225 -10.55 -14.55 8.84
CA ALA A 225 -9.63 -13.72 8.06
C ALA A 225 -10.38 -12.68 7.21
N LEU A 226 -11.46 -13.08 6.53
CA LEU A 226 -12.26 -12.17 5.72
C LEU A 226 -13.06 -11.16 6.55
N VAL A 227 -13.51 -11.54 7.75
CA VAL A 227 -14.13 -10.61 8.70
C VAL A 227 -13.10 -9.60 9.20
N ALA A 228 -11.91 -10.05 9.59
CA ALA A 228 -10.85 -9.17 10.09
C ALA A 228 -10.34 -8.20 9.01
N LEU A 229 -10.32 -8.61 7.74
CA LEU A 229 -10.05 -7.76 6.59
C LEU A 229 -11.18 -6.77 6.25
N GLY A 230 -12.35 -6.90 6.88
CA GLY A 230 -13.54 -6.10 6.57
C GLY A 230 -14.24 -6.48 5.26
N GLU A 231 -13.89 -7.63 4.67
CA GLU A 231 -14.42 -8.11 3.38
C GLU A 231 -15.75 -8.86 3.55
N TYR A 232 -16.03 -9.35 4.75
CA TYR A 232 -17.31 -9.99 5.09
C TYR A 232 -17.82 -9.50 6.45
N LYS A 233 -19.11 -9.17 6.51
CA LYS A 233 -19.82 -8.83 7.74
C LYS A 233 -21.11 -9.64 7.79
N SER A 234 -21.23 -10.54 8.77
CA SER A 234 -22.41 -11.38 8.92
C SER A 234 -23.67 -10.53 9.14
N ASN A 235 -24.70 -10.74 8.34
CA ASN A 235 -26.01 -10.13 8.54
C ASN A 235 -26.83 -10.97 9.54
N LYS A 236 -27.04 -10.45 10.75
CA LYS A 236 -27.79 -11.15 11.82
C LYS A 236 -29.29 -11.33 11.51
N ASN A 237 -29.82 -10.66 10.49
CA ASN A 237 -31.23 -10.79 10.10
C ASN A 237 -31.49 -11.95 9.14
N LEU A 238 -30.43 -12.53 8.56
CA LEU A 238 -30.54 -13.66 7.64
C LEU A 238 -30.50 -14.99 8.39
N SER A 239 -31.07 -16.03 7.79
CA SER A 239 -30.91 -17.41 8.25
C SER A 239 -29.44 -17.84 8.18
N ILE A 240 -29.09 -18.92 8.91
CA ILE A 240 -27.71 -19.46 8.91
C ILE A 240 -27.27 -19.83 7.48
N GLU A 241 -28.16 -20.40 6.68
CA GLU A 241 -27.86 -20.80 5.29
C GLU A 241 -27.55 -19.60 4.41
N GLU A 242 -28.37 -18.56 4.48
CA GLU A 242 -28.20 -17.34 3.70
C GLU A 242 -26.90 -16.62 4.06
N ARG A 243 -26.52 -16.59 5.35
CA ARG A 243 -25.22 -16.06 5.80
C ARG A 243 -24.06 -16.83 5.20
N PHE A 244 -24.13 -18.17 5.15
CA PHE A 244 -23.11 -18.97 4.50
C PHE A 244 -23.06 -18.72 3.00
N ASP A 245 -24.19 -18.51 2.34
CA ASP A 245 -24.21 -18.16 0.93
C ASP A 245 -23.62 -16.77 0.66
N GLU A 246 -23.85 -15.78 1.52
CA GLU A 246 -23.16 -14.49 1.45
C GLU A 246 -21.64 -14.65 1.60
N LEU A 247 -21.18 -15.39 2.61
CA LEU A 247 -19.76 -15.69 2.81
C LEU A 247 -19.17 -16.41 1.59
N ASN A 248 -19.86 -17.42 1.06
CA ASN A 248 -19.41 -18.18 -0.10
C ASN A 248 -19.35 -17.31 -1.37
N ARG A 249 -20.22 -16.31 -1.52
CA ARG A 249 -20.11 -15.31 -2.59
C ARG A 249 -18.85 -14.44 -2.44
N VAL A 250 -18.48 -14.06 -1.22
CA VAL A 250 -17.22 -13.33 -0.97
C VAL A 250 -16.02 -14.22 -1.31
N LYS A 251 -16.00 -15.46 -0.83
CA LYS A 251 -14.92 -16.41 -1.14
C LYS A 251 -14.83 -16.74 -2.63
N LEU A 252 -15.95 -16.80 -3.34
CA LEU A 252 -15.97 -16.95 -4.79
C LEU A 252 -15.31 -15.75 -5.51
N LYS A 253 -15.54 -14.53 -5.03
CA LYS A 253 -14.84 -13.34 -5.56
C LYS A 253 -13.33 -13.46 -5.36
N PHE A 254 -12.89 -13.91 -4.17
CA PHE A 254 -11.48 -14.17 -3.86
C PHE A 254 -10.88 -15.23 -4.77
N ALA A 255 -11.60 -16.33 -5.02
CA ALA A 255 -11.15 -17.40 -5.92
C ALA A 255 -10.94 -16.92 -7.36
N LYS A 256 -11.77 -15.99 -7.83
CA LYS A 256 -11.71 -15.41 -9.17
C LYS A 256 -10.62 -14.33 -9.33
N MET A 257 -9.96 -13.91 -8.26
CA MET A 257 -8.85 -12.95 -8.35
C MET A 257 -7.65 -13.56 -9.09
N SER A 258 -6.78 -12.70 -9.62
CA SER A 258 -5.43 -13.13 -9.97
C SER A 258 -4.61 -13.34 -8.70
N GLU A 259 -3.59 -14.17 -8.80
CA GLU A 259 -2.66 -14.44 -7.70
C GLU A 259 -2.00 -13.15 -7.20
N LEU A 260 -1.65 -12.22 -8.10
CA LEU A 260 -1.04 -10.93 -7.74
C LEU A 260 -1.98 -10.00 -6.97
N VAL A 261 -3.29 -10.05 -7.25
CA VAL A 261 -4.29 -9.28 -6.49
C VAL A 261 -4.50 -9.93 -5.12
N GLN A 262 -4.54 -11.27 -5.08
CA GLN A 262 -4.70 -11.97 -3.81
C GLN A 262 -3.49 -11.79 -2.88
N LEU A 263 -2.28 -11.60 -3.43
CA LEU A 263 -1.10 -11.19 -2.66
C LEU A 263 -1.26 -9.84 -1.95
N ASP A 264 -2.03 -8.89 -2.50
CA ASP A 264 -2.34 -7.64 -1.79
C ASP A 264 -3.17 -7.90 -0.53
N TYR A 265 -4.07 -8.87 -0.59
CA TYR A 265 -4.86 -9.30 0.57
C TYR A 265 -4.02 -10.06 1.59
N VAL A 266 -3.04 -10.86 1.14
CA VAL A 266 -2.06 -11.50 2.02
C VAL A 266 -1.27 -10.44 2.80
N LYS A 267 -0.80 -9.38 2.13
CA LYS A 267 -0.13 -8.26 2.80
C LYS A 267 -1.05 -7.60 3.83
N LYS A 268 -2.25 -7.19 3.41
CA LYS A 268 -3.24 -6.55 4.31
C LYS A 268 -3.54 -7.41 5.53
N TYR A 269 -3.61 -8.73 5.36
CA TYR A 269 -3.89 -9.66 6.45
C TYR A 269 -2.79 -9.61 7.51
N PHE A 270 -1.51 -9.58 7.10
CA PHE A 270 -0.40 -9.44 8.05
C PHE A 270 -0.28 -8.05 8.69
N GLU A 271 -0.80 -7.01 8.05
CA GLU A 271 -0.87 -5.64 8.60
C GLU A 271 -1.96 -5.50 9.69
N LEU A 272 -2.93 -6.42 9.77
CA LEU A 272 -4.00 -6.36 10.75
C LEU A 272 -3.46 -6.34 12.18
N GLY A 273 -3.81 -5.29 12.92
CA GLY A 273 -3.35 -5.10 14.29
C GLY A 273 -1.83 -5.08 14.44
N ASP A 274 -1.10 -4.68 13.38
CA ASP A 274 0.36 -4.71 13.33
C ASP A 274 0.98 -6.11 13.59
N ALA A 275 0.24 -7.18 13.29
CA ALA A 275 0.66 -8.54 13.61
C ALA A 275 2.07 -8.89 13.12
N TYR A 276 2.41 -8.46 11.90
CA TYR A 276 3.74 -8.67 11.29
C TYR A 276 4.91 -8.19 12.15
N LYS A 277 4.72 -7.16 13.01
CA LYS A 277 5.77 -6.63 13.89
C LYS A 277 6.20 -7.64 14.97
N ASN A 278 5.33 -8.61 15.27
CA ASN A 278 5.58 -9.64 16.27
C ASN A 278 6.33 -10.86 15.71
N PHE A 279 6.59 -10.91 14.40
CA PHE A 279 7.21 -12.07 13.77
C PHE A 279 8.72 -12.00 13.93
N LYS A 280 9.27 -12.94 14.70
CA LYS A 280 10.72 -12.99 14.96
C LYS A 280 11.45 -13.72 13.84
N THR A 281 10.79 -14.73 13.28
CA THR A 281 11.32 -15.64 12.25
C THR A 281 10.31 -15.86 11.14
N ALA A 282 10.78 -16.35 9.99
CA ALA A 282 9.92 -16.72 8.87
C ALA A 282 8.91 -17.84 9.18
N GLU A 283 9.12 -18.63 10.25
CA GLU A 283 8.18 -19.64 10.76
C GLU A 283 6.91 -19.01 11.35
N ASP A 284 7.03 -17.82 11.93
CA ASP A 284 5.90 -17.11 12.53
C ASP A 284 4.86 -16.69 11.47
N ILE A 285 5.25 -16.59 10.20
CA ILE A 285 4.32 -16.41 9.09
C ILE A 285 3.34 -17.59 9.05
N TYR A 286 3.85 -18.83 9.15
CA TYR A 286 2.97 -19.99 9.08
C TYR A 286 2.05 -20.06 10.28
N LEU A 287 2.59 -19.80 11.47
CA LEU A 287 1.77 -19.78 12.66
C LEU A 287 0.74 -18.68 12.65
N HIS A 288 1.02 -17.52 12.09
CA HIS A 288 0.02 -16.48 11.98
C HIS A 288 -1.13 -16.91 11.05
N VAL A 289 -0.84 -17.60 9.95
CA VAL A 289 -1.86 -18.12 9.04
C VAL A 289 -2.68 -19.25 9.68
N PHE A 290 -2.01 -20.16 10.39
CA PHE A 290 -2.65 -21.36 10.94
C PHE A 290 -3.29 -21.12 12.31
N ALA A 291 -2.53 -20.55 13.26
CA ALA A 291 -2.92 -20.36 14.66
C ALA A 291 -2.19 -19.16 15.30
N PRO A 292 -2.69 -17.91 15.12
CA PRO A 292 -2.00 -16.68 15.56
C PRO A 292 -1.50 -16.68 17.01
N LYS A 293 -2.19 -17.36 17.92
CA LYS A 293 -1.80 -17.50 19.33
C LYS A 293 -0.45 -18.18 19.56
N GLY A 294 0.06 -18.92 18.58
CA GLY A 294 1.36 -19.59 18.61
C GLY A 294 2.54 -18.69 18.24
N VAL A 295 2.30 -17.51 17.66
CA VAL A 295 3.36 -16.60 17.21
C VAL A 295 4.26 -16.21 18.40
N GLY A 296 5.57 -16.34 18.21
CA GLY A 296 6.58 -16.03 19.23
C GLY A 296 6.58 -16.94 20.47
N LYS A 297 5.81 -18.05 20.47
CA LYS A 297 5.84 -19.09 21.52
C LYS A 297 6.90 -20.16 21.24
N GLY A 298 7.23 -20.96 22.25
CA GLY A 298 8.17 -22.08 22.14
C GLY A 298 7.56 -23.31 21.46
N ASP A 299 8.41 -24.25 21.05
CA ASP A 299 8.07 -25.42 20.23
C ASP A 299 7.01 -26.34 20.85
N ASP A 300 7.00 -26.49 22.18
CA ASP A 300 6.03 -27.33 22.89
C ASP A 300 4.70 -26.61 23.21
N PHE A 301 4.53 -25.36 22.76
CA PHE A 301 3.29 -24.63 22.98
C PHE A 301 2.12 -25.34 22.29
N VAL A 302 1.09 -25.69 23.05
CA VAL A 302 -0.11 -26.38 22.56
C VAL A 302 -1.01 -25.38 21.84
N LEU A 303 -1.21 -25.61 20.54
CA LEU A 303 -2.11 -24.83 19.70
C LEU A 303 -3.54 -25.37 19.85
N TYR A 304 -3.76 -26.66 19.64
CA TYR A 304 -5.10 -27.26 19.73
C TYR A 304 -5.06 -28.56 20.53
N ARG A 305 -6.21 -28.96 21.08
CA ARG A 305 -6.36 -30.17 21.90
C ARG A 305 -7.51 -30.99 21.37
N GLU A 306 -7.42 -32.30 21.51
CA GLU A 306 -8.51 -33.22 21.21
C GLU A 306 -9.82 -32.77 21.86
N GLY A 307 -10.90 -32.83 21.08
CA GLY A 307 -12.23 -32.36 21.48
C GLY A 307 -12.53 -30.89 21.11
N THR A 308 -11.62 -30.15 20.47
CA THR A 308 -11.95 -28.85 19.86
C THR A 308 -12.13 -28.94 18.35
N ASP A 309 -13.04 -28.13 17.79
CA ASP A 309 -13.30 -28.06 16.34
C ASP A 309 -12.02 -27.80 15.53
N GLU A 310 -11.09 -27.00 16.07
CA GLU A 310 -9.81 -26.70 15.43
C GLU A 310 -8.87 -27.90 15.41
N TYR A 311 -8.85 -28.72 16.46
CA TYR A 311 -8.08 -29.96 16.48
C TYR A 311 -8.68 -30.95 15.49
N ASP A 312 -9.99 -31.18 15.52
CA ASP A 312 -10.66 -32.15 14.64
C ASP A 312 -10.44 -31.82 13.15
N SER A 313 -10.48 -30.53 12.80
CA SER A 313 -10.22 -30.06 11.43
C SER A 313 -8.78 -30.27 10.97
N ASN A 314 -7.86 -30.44 11.92
CA ASN A 314 -6.42 -30.44 11.71
C ASN A 314 -5.72 -31.70 12.26
N ILE A 315 -6.49 -32.71 12.67
CA ILE A 315 -6.04 -33.91 13.38
C ILE A 315 -4.88 -34.63 12.68
N SER A 316 -4.83 -34.54 11.34
CA SER A 316 -3.71 -35.04 10.53
C SER A 316 -2.33 -34.56 11.00
N ILE A 317 -2.22 -33.39 11.64
CA ILE A 317 -0.95 -32.85 12.13
C ILE A 317 -0.47 -33.63 13.34
N ASP A 318 -1.37 -34.03 14.24
CA ASP A 318 -1.00 -34.85 15.39
C ASP A 318 -0.74 -36.31 14.96
N THR A 319 -1.65 -36.88 14.14
CA THR A 319 -1.54 -38.28 13.70
C THR A 319 -0.35 -38.58 12.79
N GLU A 320 0.17 -37.58 12.06
CA GLU A 320 1.43 -37.68 11.29
C GLU A 320 2.69 -37.53 12.16
N ASN A 321 2.54 -37.20 13.45
CA ASN A 321 3.62 -36.99 14.41
C ASN A 321 3.56 -37.99 15.58
N ASN A 322 3.17 -37.55 16.79
CA ASN A 322 3.23 -38.36 18.00
C ASN A 322 1.87 -38.93 18.45
N ASN A 323 0.76 -38.46 17.87
CA ASN A 323 -0.60 -38.89 18.15
C ASN A 323 -0.96 -38.81 19.64
N ASP A 324 -0.62 -37.69 20.30
CA ASP A 324 -0.76 -37.50 21.76
C ASP A 324 -2.03 -36.73 22.19
N GLY A 325 -2.91 -36.43 21.24
CA GLY A 325 -4.16 -35.69 21.46
C GLY A 325 -3.96 -34.16 21.48
N LYS A 326 -2.82 -33.65 21.02
CA LYS A 326 -2.50 -32.22 21.01
C LYS A 326 -1.77 -31.87 19.72
N ILE A 327 -2.09 -30.70 19.18
CA ILE A 327 -1.30 -30.10 18.11
C ILE A 327 -0.42 -29.03 18.73
N GLN A 328 0.89 -29.27 18.74
CA GLN A 328 1.91 -28.36 19.24
C GLN A 328 2.55 -27.53 18.12
N ARG A 329 3.16 -26.40 18.49
CA ARG A 329 3.87 -25.51 17.55
C ARG A 329 4.89 -26.29 16.69
N LYS A 330 5.69 -27.17 17.27
CA LYS A 330 6.72 -27.92 16.52
C LYS A 330 6.16 -28.81 15.40
N GLU A 331 4.97 -29.38 15.61
CA GLU A 331 4.38 -30.39 14.72
C GLU A 331 3.87 -29.72 13.43
N ILE A 332 3.15 -28.61 13.58
CA ILE A 332 2.74 -27.81 12.43
C ILE A 332 3.95 -27.23 11.68
N LEU A 333 4.99 -26.80 12.42
CA LEU A 333 6.23 -26.33 11.80
C LEU A 333 7.00 -27.45 11.08
N GLY A 334 6.75 -28.73 11.37
CA GLY A 334 7.24 -29.86 10.59
C GLY A 334 6.82 -29.78 9.12
N ARG A 335 5.56 -29.41 8.84
CA ARG A 335 5.05 -29.21 7.46
C ARG A 335 5.73 -28.04 6.78
N TYR A 336 5.93 -26.93 7.48
CA TYR A 336 6.67 -25.77 6.99
C TYR A 336 8.13 -26.13 6.66
N LYS A 337 8.86 -26.76 7.59
CA LYS A 337 10.26 -27.15 7.43
C LYS A 337 10.43 -28.14 6.26
N SER A 338 9.49 -29.06 6.10
CA SER A 338 9.44 -29.98 4.95
C SER A 338 9.24 -29.24 3.63
N SER A 339 8.28 -28.31 3.56
CA SER A 339 8.05 -27.44 2.40
C SER A 339 9.29 -26.60 2.08
N PHE A 340 9.87 -25.95 3.08
CA PHE A 340 11.05 -25.10 2.93
C PHE A 340 12.25 -25.89 2.39
N SER A 341 12.54 -27.04 2.99
CA SER A 341 13.66 -27.91 2.60
C SER A 341 13.51 -28.42 1.17
N LYS A 342 12.32 -28.92 0.79
CA LYS A 342 12.07 -29.35 -0.59
C LYS A 342 12.17 -28.18 -1.57
N GLY A 343 11.71 -27.00 -1.16
CA GLY A 343 11.72 -25.80 -1.98
C GLY A 343 13.12 -25.30 -2.35
N GLN A 344 14.14 -25.60 -1.53
CA GLN A 344 15.54 -25.27 -1.85
C GLN A 344 16.01 -25.94 -3.15
N SER A 345 15.51 -27.15 -3.45
CA SER A 345 15.79 -27.87 -4.70
C SER A 345 14.89 -27.47 -5.88
N SER A 346 13.90 -26.61 -5.63
CA SER A 346 12.88 -26.18 -6.61
C SER A 346 12.89 -24.67 -6.81
N LYS A 347 14.08 -24.07 -6.77
CA LYS A 347 14.29 -22.67 -7.12
C LYS A 347 14.15 -22.47 -8.63
N GLU A 348 13.93 -21.23 -9.03
CA GLU A 348 13.93 -20.88 -10.45
C GLU A 348 15.35 -20.97 -11.00
N ASN A 349 15.54 -21.76 -12.06
CA ASN A 349 16.81 -21.82 -12.78
C ASN A 349 16.69 -21.18 -14.17
N ASP A 350 15.45 -21.08 -14.70
CA ASP A 350 15.16 -20.37 -15.94
C ASP A 350 14.51 -19.03 -15.62
N PHE A 351 15.36 -18.04 -15.36
CA PHE A 351 14.92 -16.67 -15.31
C PHE A 351 14.63 -16.25 -16.75
N SER A 352 13.38 -16.45 -17.20
CA SER A 352 12.88 -15.83 -18.42
C SER A 352 12.82 -14.32 -18.22
N CYS A 353 13.98 -13.71 -18.39
CA CYS A 353 14.18 -12.29 -18.45
C CYS A 353 13.68 -11.88 -19.81
N LYS A 354 12.36 -11.97 -20.00
CA LYS A 354 11.74 -11.28 -21.12
C LYS A 354 12.16 -9.82 -20.91
N PRO A 355 12.93 -9.19 -21.82
CA PRO A 355 12.79 -7.75 -21.94
C PRO A 355 11.28 -7.50 -22.00
N THR A 356 10.77 -6.54 -21.22
CA THR A 356 9.37 -6.12 -21.20
C THR A 356 8.73 -6.46 -22.54
N PRO A 357 7.72 -7.35 -22.60
CA PRO A 357 7.45 -8.13 -23.79
C PRO A 357 7.48 -7.22 -25.00
N THR A 358 8.47 -7.39 -25.87
CA THR A 358 8.35 -6.93 -27.24
C THR A 358 7.43 -7.95 -27.89
N VAL A 359 6.14 -7.86 -27.54
CA VAL A 359 5.13 -8.51 -28.34
C VAL A 359 5.21 -7.76 -29.66
N LYS A 360 5.78 -8.40 -30.69
CA LYS A 360 5.34 -8.09 -32.05
C LYS A 360 3.89 -8.59 -32.12
N THR A 361 2.99 -7.86 -31.47
CA THR A 361 1.56 -8.10 -31.56
C THR A 361 1.17 -7.51 -32.89
N ASP A 362 0.66 -8.35 -33.76
CA ASP A 362 -0.16 -7.91 -34.87
C ASP A 362 -1.13 -6.84 -34.32
N SER A 363 -1.05 -5.62 -34.87
CA SER A 363 -1.57 -4.36 -34.33
C SER A 363 -3.10 -4.27 -34.29
N LYS A 364 -3.79 -5.37 -34.55
CA LYS A 364 -5.23 -5.45 -34.73
C LYS A 364 -5.89 -5.92 -33.42
N GLY A 365 -6.44 -4.97 -32.67
CA GLY A 365 -7.41 -5.28 -31.61
C GLY A 365 -7.16 -4.68 -30.23
N ILE A 366 -6.22 -3.75 -30.06
CA ILE A 366 -6.11 -2.92 -28.84
C ILE A 366 -6.10 -1.43 -29.18
N THR A 367 -6.83 -0.64 -28.41
CA THR A 367 -6.77 0.81 -28.52
C THR A 367 -5.37 1.32 -28.16
N THR A 368 -4.74 2.02 -29.09
CA THR A 368 -3.34 2.42 -29.00
C THR A 368 -3.18 3.94 -29.03
N TYR A 369 -2.37 4.47 -28.13
CA TYR A 369 -1.85 5.84 -28.18
C TYR A 369 -0.50 5.83 -28.89
N HIS A 370 -0.43 6.44 -30.06
CA HIS A 370 0.80 6.74 -30.78
C HIS A 370 1.29 8.13 -30.40
N ILE A 371 2.53 8.21 -29.92
CA ILE A 371 3.16 9.43 -29.44
C ILE A 371 4.32 9.72 -30.38
N PHE A 372 4.21 10.82 -31.10
CA PHE A 372 5.21 11.19 -32.10
C PHE A 372 6.14 12.25 -31.54
N ARG A 373 7.43 12.14 -31.90
CA ARG A 373 8.48 13.00 -31.38
C ARG A 373 8.18 14.49 -31.58
N GLU A 374 7.49 14.91 -32.62
CA GLU A 374 7.12 16.31 -32.89
C GLU A 374 6.06 16.90 -31.95
N GLY A 375 5.55 16.12 -30.98
CA GLY A 375 4.55 16.56 -30.00
C GLY A 375 3.11 16.19 -30.35
N ARG A 376 2.89 15.42 -31.43
CA ARG A 376 1.57 14.91 -31.82
C ARG A 376 1.25 13.61 -31.10
N ILE A 377 -0.02 13.44 -30.72
CA ILE A 377 -0.54 12.23 -30.08
C ILE A 377 -1.77 11.76 -30.87
N GLU A 378 -1.81 10.48 -31.22
CA GLU A 378 -2.96 9.88 -31.88
C GLU A 378 -3.50 8.70 -31.09
N LYS A 379 -4.81 8.68 -30.85
CA LYS A 379 -5.50 7.51 -30.31
C LYS A 379 -6.14 6.76 -31.47
N GLN A 380 -5.71 5.52 -31.69
CA GLN A 380 -6.24 4.62 -32.70
C GLN A 380 -7.09 3.56 -32.02
N ILE A 381 -8.37 3.51 -32.40
CA ILE A 381 -9.35 2.55 -31.87
C ILE A 381 -9.63 1.53 -32.99
N PRO A 382 -9.34 0.23 -32.78
CA PRO A 382 -9.60 -0.79 -33.78
C PRO A 382 -11.11 -1.04 -33.95
N LYS A 383 -11.53 -1.54 -35.12
CA LYS A 383 -12.92 -1.94 -35.41
C LYS A 383 -13.49 -2.88 -34.35
N GLN A 384 -12.68 -3.82 -33.90
CA GLN A 384 -13.04 -4.79 -32.86
C GLN A 384 -11.89 -4.88 -31.86
N ILE A 385 -12.21 -4.68 -30.58
CA ILE A 385 -11.24 -4.90 -29.49
C ILE A 385 -11.15 -6.41 -29.23
N LYS A 386 -9.93 -6.94 -29.26
CA LYS A 386 -9.65 -8.35 -28.99
C LYS A 386 -9.90 -8.66 -27.52
N SER A 387 -10.46 -9.85 -27.27
CA SER A 387 -10.79 -10.26 -25.91
C SER A 387 -9.57 -10.23 -24.98
N GLY A 388 -9.74 -9.64 -23.79
CA GLY A 388 -8.67 -9.40 -22.82
C GLY A 388 -8.02 -8.01 -22.90
N TYR A 389 -8.37 -7.19 -23.90
CA TYR A 389 -7.85 -5.82 -24.08
C TYR A 389 -8.90 -4.71 -23.87
N GLU A 390 -10.12 -5.04 -23.48
CA GLU A 390 -11.26 -4.12 -23.35
C GLU A 390 -11.01 -2.99 -22.33
N LYS A 391 -10.17 -3.23 -21.33
CA LYS A 391 -9.80 -2.26 -20.27
C LYS A 391 -8.32 -1.91 -20.29
N LYS A 392 -7.68 -1.99 -21.45
CA LYS A 392 -6.25 -1.75 -21.61
C LYS A 392 -5.99 -0.71 -22.69
N TYR A 393 -4.98 0.11 -22.45
CA TYR A 393 -4.40 0.99 -23.46
C TYR A 393 -2.95 0.61 -23.74
N ARG A 394 -2.62 0.54 -25.03
CA ARG A 394 -1.25 0.38 -25.51
C ARG A 394 -0.64 1.75 -25.80
N TYR A 395 0.62 1.94 -25.46
CA TYR A 395 1.36 3.18 -25.71
C TYR A 395 2.59 2.89 -26.57
N VAL A 396 2.68 3.58 -27.71
CA VAL A 396 3.79 3.45 -28.67
C VAL A 396 4.40 4.83 -28.89
N TYR A 397 5.72 4.92 -28.76
CA TYR A 397 6.49 6.11 -29.11
C TYR A 397 7.15 5.94 -30.47
N HIS A 398 7.09 6.96 -31.32
CA HIS A 398 7.76 7.00 -32.62
C HIS A 398 9.01 7.88 -32.54
N ASP A 399 10.17 7.31 -32.84
CA ASP A 399 11.45 8.02 -32.80
C ASP A 399 11.71 8.90 -34.05
N GLU A 400 12.90 9.50 -34.14
CA GLU A 400 13.31 10.38 -35.24
C GLU A 400 13.23 9.71 -36.62
N ASN A 401 13.42 8.40 -36.67
CA ASN A 401 13.43 7.62 -37.91
C ASN A 401 12.05 7.01 -38.21
N GLY A 402 11.03 7.31 -37.39
CA GLY A 402 9.73 6.66 -37.44
C GLY A 402 9.74 5.22 -36.91
N THR A 403 10.77 4.83 -36.16
CA THR A 403 10.80 3.50 -35.53
C THR A 403 9.81 3.47 -34.37
N GLU A 404 8.98 2.44 -34.33
CA GLU A 404 8.03 2.22 -33.24
C GLU A 404 8.68 1.60 -32.00
N HIS A 405 8.39 2.19 -30.86
CA HIS A 405 8.79 1.75 -29.54
C HIS A 405 7.53 1.48 -28.71
N GLU A 406 7.14 0.21 -28.57
CA GLU A 406 6.09 -0.17 -27.63
C GLU A 406 6.59 0.04 -26.20
N ILE A 407 6.01 1.03 -25.51
CA ILE A 407 6.45 1.46 -24.19
C ILE A 407 5.78 0.63 -23.11
N CYS A 408 4.44 0.49 -23.19
CA CYS A 408 3.68 -0.29 -22.22
C CYS A 408 2.24 -0.58 -22.69
N ILE A 409 1.62 -1.56 -22.02
CA ILE A 409 0.18 -1.84 -22.08
C ILE A 409 -0.38 -1.83 -20.66
N PHE A 410 -1.17 -0.81 -20.33
CA PHE A 410 -1.65 -0.56 -18.97
C PHE A 410 -3.17 -0.64 -18.86
N ASP A 411 -3.61 -1.06 -17.68
CA ASP A 411 -5.02 -1.16 -17.32
C ASP A 411 -5.58 0.24 -17.03
N PHE A 412 -6.83 0.48 -17.43
CA PHE A 412 -7.58 1.65 -17.00
C PHE A 412 -8.85 1.26 -16.25
N ILE A 413 -9.30 2.16 -15.40
CA ILE A 413 -10.59 2.10 -14.71
C ILE A 413 -11.47 3.26 -15.14
N THR A 414 -12.76 3.17 -14.85
CA THR A 414 -13.72 4.26 -15.06
C THR A 414 -14.14 4.80 -13.70
N ALA A 415 -14.06 6.13 -13.53
CA ALA A 415 -14.48 6.83 -12.32
C ALA A 415 -15.55 7.89 -12.66
N GLY A 416 -16.30 8.33 -11.66
CA GLY A 416 -17.18 9.49 -11.82
C GLY A 416 -16.36 10.75 -12.13
N ALA A 417 -16.83 11.56 -13.07
CA ALA A 417 -16.14 12.81 -13.40
C ALA A 417 -16.36 13.85 -12.29
N TRP A 418 -15.33 14.65 -12.02
CA TRP A 418 -15.38 15.76 -11.07
C TRP A 418 -15.26 17.10 -11.79
N GLU A 419 -16.04 18.07 -11.35
CA GLU A 419 -16.02 19.42 -11.92
C GLU A 419 -14.98 20.30 -11.19
N LYS A 420 -14.97 20.22 -9.85
CA LYS A 420 -14.18 21.14 -9.01
C LYS A 420 -13.87 20.54 -7.64
N GLY A 421 -12.71 20.87 -7.08
CA GLY A 421 -12.34 20.60 -5.69
C GLY A 421 -12.20 21.89 -4.87
N LYS A 422 -12.41 21.82 -3.56
CA LYS A 422 -12.21 22.90 -2.59
C LYS A 422 -11.63 22.40 -1.26
N LYS A 423 -10.83 23.28 -0.62
CA LYS A 423 -10.22 23.00 0.69
C LYS A 423 -11.25 23.08 1.83
N THR A 424 -12.27 23.93 1.68
CA THR A 424 -13.32 24.20 2.67
C THR A 424 -14.71 23.96 2.09
N LYS A 425 -15.66 23.65 2.97
CA LYS A 425 -17.06 23.42 2.62
C LYS A 425 -17.70 24.72 2.13
N THR A 426 -18.54 24.66 1.11
CA THR A 426 -19.37 25.79 0.70
C THR A 426 -20.77 25.68 1.29
N LYS A 427 -21.43 26.83 1.50
CA LYS A 427 -22.84 26.88 1.94
C LYS A 427 -23.82 26.48 0.83
N THR A 428 -23.39 26.51 -0.43
CA THR A 428 -24.21 26.22 -1.61
C THR A 428 -23.63 25.07 -2.45
N GLY A 429 -24.53 24.26 -3.03
CA GLY A 429 -24.22 23.11 -3.88
C GLY A 429 -24.03 21.79 -3.12
N VAL A 430 -24.14 20.67 -3.85
CA VAL A 430 -23.88 19.33 -3.33
C VAL A 430 -22.40 18.98 -3.54
N TRP A 431 -21.69 18.75 -2.43
CA TRP A 431 -20.26 18.44 -2.42
C TRP A 431 -20.00 17.16 -1.65
N GLU A 432 -19.16 16.30 -2.20
CA GLU A 432 -18.70 15.10 -1.51
C GLU A 432 -17.46 15.36 -0.69
N LYS A 433 -17.43 14.79 0.51
CA LYS A 433 -16.30 14.86 1.44
C LYS A 433 -15.30 13.75 1.12
N ARG A 434 -14.01 14.08 1.14
CA ARG A 434 -12.89 13.13 1.17
C ARG A 434 -11.96 13.50 2.32
N PHE A 435 -11.37 12.49 2.94
CA PHE A 435 -10.36 12.66 3.98
C PHE A 435 -9.07 11.99 3.51
N ALA A 436 -7.99 12.77 3.40
CA ALA A 436 -6.68 12.28 2.99
C ALA A 436 -5.59 13.09 3.71
N GLU A 437 -4.57 12.41 4.24
CA GLU A 437 -3.45 13.03 4.94
C GLU A 437 -3.89 14.01 6.07
N GLY A 438 -4.83 13.59 6.91
CA GLY A 438 -5.36 14.45 7.99
C GLY A 438 -6.24 15.62 7.51
N LYS A 439 -6.42 15.78 6.20
CA LYS A 439 -7.11 16.93 5.59
C LYS A 439 -8.46 16.51 5.03
N THR A 440 -9.49 17.27 5.41
CA THR A 440 -10.80 17.19 4.75
C THR A 440 -10.80 18.03 3.48
N ARG A 441 -11.31 17.46 2.38
CA ARG A 441 -11.50 18.12 1.08
C ARG A 441 -12.90 17.87 0.54
N TYR A 442 -13.38 18.80 -0.27
CA TYR A 442 -14.73 18.79 -0.82
C TYR A 442 -14.68 18.81 -2.33
N PHE A 443 -15.39 17.89 -2.98
CA PHE A 443 -15.41 17.76 -4.43
C PHE A 443 -16.83 17.81 -4.97
N LYS A 444 -17.03 18.60 -6.03
CA LYS A 444 -18.30 18.71 -6.74
C LYS A 444 -18.29 17.72 -7.88
N LYS A 445 -19.22 16.77 -7.84
CA LYS A 445 -19.43 15.82 -8.94
C LYS A 445 -19.76 16.58 -10.21
N GLY A 446 -19.09 16.20 -11.30
CA GLY A 446 -19.46 16.60 -12.65
C GLY A 446 -20.39 15.56 -13.27
N ASN A 447 -20.70 15.78 -14.55
CA ASN A 447 -21.51 14.86 -15.34
C ASN A 447 -20.64 13.82 -16.03
N GLY A 448 -21.12 12.58 -16.08
CA GLY A 448 -20.47 11.48 -16.80
C GLY A 448 -19.31 10.84 -16.05
N THR A 449 -18.46 10.16 -16.80
CA THR A 449 -17.33 9.38 -16.29
C THR A 449 -16.03 9.80 -16.95
N VAL A 450 -14.93 9.47 -16.29
CA VAL A 450 -13.58 9.64 -16.81
C VAL A 450 -12.83 8.32 -16.73
N GLU A 451 -12.01 8.05 -17.75
CA GLU A 451 -11.06 6.96 -17.73
C GLU A 451 -9.79 7.37 -17.00
N LEU A 452 -9.31 6.51 -16.12
CA LEU A 452 -8.08 6.70 -15.37
C LEU A 452 -7.18 5.49 -15.57
N LEU A 453 -6.03 5.72 -16.17
CA LEU A 453 -4.97 4.73 -16.30
C LEU A 453 -4.31 4.53 -14.93
N LYS A 454 -4.12 3.28 -14.51
CA LYS A 454 -3.28 2.96 -13.36
C LYS A 454 -1.83 2.81 -13.83
N MET A 455 -0.97 3.76 -13.50
CA MET A 455 0.45 3.70 -13.86
C MET A 455 1.11 2.52 -13.14
N LYS A 456 1.76 1.61 -13.88
CA LYS A 456 2.62 0.59 -13.26
C LYS A 456 4.03 1.16 -13.15
N LEU A 457 4.37 1.67 -11.96
CA LEU A 457 5.69 2.24 -11.67
C LEU A 457 6.63 1.17 -11.06
N PRO A 458 7.96 1.31 -11.21
CA PRO A 458 8.64 2.32 -12.03
C PRO A 458 8.46 2.01 -13.53
N LEU A 459 8.29 3.06 -14.34
CA LEU A 459 8.35 2.93 -15.80
C LEU A 459 9.82 2.91 -16.20
N ASN A 460 10.25 1.87 -16.93
CA ASN A 460 11.63 1.74 -17.35
C ASN A 460 11.72 1.12 -18.75
N TYR A 461 11.87 1.99 -19.76
CA TYR A 461 12.10 1.61 -21.14
C TYR A 461 13.44 2.18 -21.61
N THR A 462 14.26 1.34 -22.24
CA THR A 462 15.50 1.76 -22.90
C THR A 462 15.73 0.88 -24.12
N LYS A 463 15.76 1.48 -25.31
CA LYS A 463 16.10 0.80 -26.57
C LYS A 463 16.76 1.77 -27.52
N GLY A 464 18.00 1.49 -27.90
CA GLY A 464 18.80 2.42 -28.70
C GLY A 464 18.96 3.77 -27.98
N LYS A 465 18.64 4.86 -28.69
CA LYS A 465 18.69 6.23 -28.14
C LYS A 465 17.45 6.60 -27.30
N VAL A 466 16.36 5.84 -27.40
CA VAL A 466 15.11 6.13 -26.69
C VAL A 466 15.21 5.62 -25.25
N LYS A 467 15.05 6.54 -24.30
CA LYS A 467 15.01 6.25 -22.86
C LYS A 467 13.80 6.93 -22.23
N ILE A 468 12.94 6.15 -21.59
CA ILE A 468 11.73 6.62 -20.91
C ILE A 468 11.73 6.00 -19.52
N LYS A 469 12.03 6.82 -18.51
CA LYS A 469 12.13 6.37 -17.12
C LYS A 469 11.32 7.27 -16.19
N LEU A 470 10.65 6.65 -15.23
CA LEU A 470 9.86 7.33 -14.21
C LEU A 470 9.90 6.50 -12.93
N ALA A 471 10.40 7.09 -11.84
CA ALA A 471 10.57 6.40 -10.57
C ALA A 471 9.22 6.10 -9.90
N ASP A 472 9.23 5.10 -9.02
CA ASP A 472 8.08 4.78 -8.16
C ASP A 472 8.24 5.46 -6.80
N ASN A 473 7.35 6.42 -6.50
CA ASN A 473 7.44 7.22 -5.28
C ASN A 473 6.10 7.85 -4.84
N THR A 474 4.96 7.35 -5.32
CA THR A 474 3.63 7.91 -5.01
C THR A 474 2.54 6.85 -4.93
N SER A 475 1.54 7.08 -4.07
CA SER A 475 0.30 6.32 -4.01
C SER A 475 -0.82 6.90 -4.90
N ARG A 476 -0.62 8.08 -5.50
CA ARG A 476 -1.58 8.74 -6.42
C ARG A 476 -1.21 8.45 -7.88
N GLU A 477 -1.27 7.16 -8.19
CA GLU A 477 -0.78 6.54 -9.45
C GLU A 477 -1.82 6.53 -10.59
N TYR A 478 -2.97 7.19 -10.42
CA TYR A 478 -4.01 7.26 -11.45
C TYR A 478 -3.88 8.55 -12.27
N VAL A 479 -3.95 8.44 -13.59
CA VAL A 479 -3.75 9.55 -14.52
C VAL A 479 -4.72 9.43 -15.71
N ASN A 480 -5.11 10.55 -16.31
CA ASN A 480 -5.88 10.50 -17.54
C ASN A 480 -5.04 9.81 -18.66
N PRO A 481 -5.59 8.83 -19.40
CA PRO A 481 -4.83 8.11 -20.44
C PRO A 481 -4.17 9.00 -21.48
N LYS A 482 -4.81 10.11 -21.86
CA LYS A 482 -4.26 11.10 -22.79
C LYS A 482 -3.08 11.85 -22.18
N VAL A 483 -3.20 12.23 -20.91
CA VAL A 483 -2.12 12.90 -20.16
C VAL A 483 -0.91 12.00 -20.01
N PHE A 484 -1.13 10.71 -19.77
CA PHE A 484 -0.03 9.75 -19.70
C PHE A 484 0.75 9.67 -21.02
N ALA A 485 0.08 9.72 -22.18
CA ALA A 485 0.75 9.80 -23.48
C ALA A 485 1.67 11.03 -23.58
N SER A 486 1.19 12.19 -23.10
CA SER A 486 1.98 13.42 -23.06
C SER A 486 3.20 13.33 -22.14
N ILE A 487 3.06 12.67 -21.00
CA ILE A 487 4.17 12.40 -20.06
C ILE A 487 5.21 11.49 -20.72
N ILE A 488 4.80 10.40 -21.38
CA ILE A 488 5.72 9.51 -22.10
C ILE A 488 6.54 10.29 -23.13
N GLY A 489 5.88 11.14 -23.92
CA GLY A 489 6.56 11.99 -24.90
C GLY A 489 7.59 12.93 -24.25
N ALA A 490 7.22 13.59 -23.15
CA ALA A 490 8.12 14.50 -22.45
C ALA A 490 9.33 13.78 -21.82
N LEU A 491 9.11 12.57 -21.28
CA LEU A 491 10.17 11.72 -20.73
C LEU A 491 11.13 11.25 -21.83
N ALA A 492 10.60 10.86 -23.00
CA ALA A 492 11.41 10.46 -24.16
C ALA A 492 12.28 11.60 -24.68
N GLU A 493 11.72 12.82 -24.79
CA GLU A 493 12.44 14.02 -25.22
C GLU A 493 13.62 14.36 -24.30
N CYS A 494 13.45 14.13 -23.00
CA CYS A 494 14.49 14.44 -22.02
C CYS A 494 15.52 13.32 -21.86
N ALA A 495 15.10 12.06 -21.96
CA ALA A 495 15.92 10.86 -21.74
C ALA A 495 16.63 10.85 -20.37
N TYR A 496 15.96 11.37 -19.34
CA TYR A 496 16.43 11.38 -17.95
C TYR A 496 16.12 10.06 -17.24
N ASP A 497 16.89 9.74 -16.21
CA ASP A 497 16.78 8.52 -15.40
C ASP A 497 16.26 8.74 -13.97
N ASP A 498 16.10 10.00 -13.58
CA ASP A 498 15.85 10.46 -12.22
C ASP A 498 14.55 11.29 -12.08
N VAL A 499 13.62 11.18 -13.04
CA VAL A 499 12.32 11.88 -12.96
C VAL A 499 11.42 11.18 -11.93
N GLN A 500 10.82 11.96 -11.02
CA GLN A 500 9.94 11.49 -9.96
C GLN A 500 8.64 12.29 -9.91
N MET A 501 7.55 11.69 -9.43
CA MET A 501 6.25 12.36 -9.30
C MET A 501 5.67 12.24 -7.89
N ASN A 502 5.01 13.28 -7.38
CA ASN A 502 4.21 13.15 -6.17
C ASN A 502 2.80 12.61 -6.47
N GLY A 503 2.45 12.49 -7.75
CA GLY A 503 1.25 11.81 -8.25
C GLY A 503 0.27 12.73 -8.95
N PHE A 504 -0.77 12.12 -9.51
CA PHE A 504 -1.86 12.78 -10.24
C PHE A 504 -3.15 12.65 -9.45
N THR A 505 -3.90 11.56 -9.59
CA THR A 505 -5.17 11.40 -8.90
C THR A 505 -5.29 10.05 -8.19
N THR A 506 -6.37 9.91 -7.44
CA THR A 506 -6.80 8.68 -6.77
C THR A 506 -7.72 7.87 -7.70
N SER A 507 -7.98 6.60 -7.37
CA SER A 507 -8.84 5.74 -8.18
C SER A 507 -10.27 6.27 -8.37
N ASP A 508 -10.72 7.16 -7.48
CA ASP A 508 -12.03 7.81 -7.57
C ASP A 508 -12.01 9.14 -8.36
N GLY A 509 -10.83 9.62 -8.80
CA GLY A 509 -10.67 10.82 -9.60
C GLY A 509 -10.66 12.15 -8.82
N THR A 510 -10.66 12.16 -7.49
CA THR A 510 -10.70 13.40 -6.69
C THR A 510 -9.32 14.02 -6.46
N GLY A 511 -8.26 13.23 -6.30
CA GLY A 511 -6.89 13.72 -6.15
C GLY A 511 -6.55 14.28 -4.77
N ALA A 512 -7.40 14.03 -3.76
CA ALA A 512 -7.17 14.41 -2.37
C ALA A 512 -5.76 13.97 -1.89
N PRO A 513 -5.04 14.78 -1.09
CA PRO A 513 -5.48 16.03 -0.45
C PRO A 513 -5.47 17.27 -1.36
N SER A 514 -4.99 17.13 -2.60
CA SER A 514 -5.05 18.21 -3.59
C SER A 514 -6.47 18.39 -4.11
N VAL A 515 -6.83 19.64 -4.41
CA VAL A 515 -8.16 20.00 -4.90
C VAL A 515 -8.18 20.30 -6.40
N SER A 516 -7.00 20.40 -7.02
CA SER A 516 -6.83 20.65 -8.46
C SER A 516 -6.61 19.36 -9.26
N HIS A 517 -6.18 18.30 -8.59
CA HIS A 517 -5.81 16.98 -9.13
C HIS A 517 -7.01 16.11 -9.56
N ILE A 518 -8.10 16.75 -9.97
CA ILE A 518 -9.31 16.05 -10.37
C ILE A 518 -9.14 15.41 -11.76
N ASN A 519 -9.74 14.24 -11.95
CA ASN A 519 -9.82 13.50 -13.23
C ASN A 519 -8.45 13.16 -13.85
N GLY A 520 -7.37 13.19 -13.07
CA GLY A 520 -6.03 12.83 -13.51
C GLY A 520 -5.43 13.75 -14.58
N THR A 521 -5.91 15.00 -14.69
CA THR A 521 -5.39 15.97 -15.68
C THR A 521 -4.26 16.86 -15.15
N ALA A 522 -4.29 17.12 -13.84
CA ALA A 522 -3.23 17.83 -13.12
C ALA A 522 -2.44 16.85 -12.25
N GLY A 523 -1.16 17.14 -12.02
CA GLY A 523 -0.27 16.29 -11.25
C GLY A 523 1.02 17.01 -10.88
N ASP A 524 1.79 16.41 -9.99
CA ASP A 524 2.97 17.02 -9.40
C ASP A 524 4.23 16.22 -9.74
N PHE A 525 5.26 16.87 -10.27
CA PHE A 525 6.59 16.29 -10.46
C PHE A 525 7.58 16.89 -9.47
N ARG A 526 8.42 16.07 -8.86
CA ARG A 526 9.49 16.57 -7.97
C ARG A 526 10.50 17.37 -8.79
N TYR A 527 11.15 18.32 -8.14
CA TYR A 527 12.22 19.09 -8.76
C TYR A 527 13.42 18.20 -9.10
N LEU A 528 14.00 18.41 -10.29
CA LEU A 528 15.23 17.75 -10.71
C LEU A 528 16.42 18.31 -9.95
N ARG A 529 17.24 17.40 -9.44
CA ARG A 529 18.43 17.73 -8.65
C ARG A 529 19.68 17.65 -9.51
N LYS A 530 20.67 18.51 -9.21
CA LYS A 530 21.99 18.45 -9.87
C LYS A 530 22.72 17.14 -9.57
N ASP A 531 22.53 16.59 -8.37
CA ASP A 531 23.12 15.32 -7.94
C ASP A 531 22.35 14.08 -8.44
N LYS A 532 21.23 14.27 -9.15
CA LYS A 532 20.38 13.22 -9.73
C LYS A 532 19.87 12.17 -8.74
N LYS A 533 19.91 12.46 -7.43
CA LYS A 533 19.41 11.53 -6.41
C LYS A 533 17.90 11.48 -6.45
N LEU A 534 17.33 10.28 -6.30
CA LEU A 534 15.89 10.03 -6.26
C LEU A 534 15.25 10.38 -4.90
N ILE A 535 15.58 11.55 -4.35
CA ILE A 535 15.09 12.07 -3.08
C ILE A 535 14.43 13.43 -3.30
N GLY A 536 13.51 13.83 -2.41
CA GLY A 536 12.85 15.13 -2.49
C GLY A 536 13.84 16.30 -2.43
N LEU A 537 13.46 17.43 -3.04
CA LEU A 537 14.21 18.68 -2.96
C LEU A 537 13.28 19.81 -2.54
N GLU A 538 13.62 20.45 -1.43
CA GLU A 538 12.97 21.66 -0.92
C GLU A 538 13.72 22.90 -1.45
N ILE A 539 13.28 23.47 -2.59
CA ILE A 539 14.03 24.51 -3.29
C ILE A 539 14.08 25.85 -2.55
N ASN A 540 13.20 26.06 -1.56
CA ASN A 540 13.26 27.21 -0.67
C ASN A 540 14.41 27.12 0.34
N ASN A 541 14.77 25.91 0.77
CA ASN A 541 15.86 25.66 1.70
C ASN A 541 17.20 25.49 0.98
N ASP A 542 17.19 24.77 -0.15
CA ASP A 542 18.38 24.39 -0.92
C ASP A 542 18.28 24.79 -2.41
N PRO A 543 18.11 26.09 -2.74
CA PRO A 543 17.87 26.52 -4.13
C PRO A 543 19.02 26.18 -5.08
N THR A 544 20.25 26.05 -4.58
CA THR A 544 21.45 25.74 -5.38
C THR A 544 21.51 24.29 -5.87
N LYS A 545 20.75 23.38 -5.24
CA LYS A 545 20.66 21.96 -5.61
C LYS A 545 19.69 21.69 -6.77
N LEU A 546 18.82 22.66 -7.10
CA LEU A 546 17.92 22.60 -8.26
C LEU A 546 18.75 22.61 -9.56
N ASP A 547 18.50 21.63 -10.43
CA ASP A 547 19.05 21.62 -11.78
C ASP A 547 18.14 22.39 -12.73
N ILE A 548 18.34 23.71 -12.77
CA ILE A 548 17.50 24.64 -13.54
C ILE A 548 17.50 24.27 -15.03
N THR A 549 18.66 24.01 -15.62
CA THR A 549 18.79 23.69 -17.04
C THR A 549 17.98 22.44 -17.39
N ARG A 550 18.12 21.37 -16.60
CA ARG A 550 17.37 20.14 -16.85
C ARG A 550 15.89 20.30 -16.57
N GLN A 551 15.52 21.02 -15.51
CA GLN A 551 14.14 21.29 -15.12
C GLN A 551 13.41 22.08 -16.21
N GLU A 552 14.05 23.11 -16.74
CA GLU A 552 13.50 23.91 -17.82
C GLU A 552 13.41 23.14 -19.13
N LYS A 553 14.38 22.27 -19.44
CA LYS A 553 14.25 21.35 -20.59
C LYS A 553 13.06 20.40 -20.42
N PHE A 554 12.82 19.90 -19.21
CA PHE A 554 11.64 19.06 -18.92
C PHE A 554 10.32 19.84 -19.05
N ILE A 555 10.28 21.09 -18.61
CA ILE A 555 9.13 21.99 -18.81
C ILE A 555 8.86 22.19 -20.31
N ASP A 556 9.88 22.45 -21.13
CA ASP A 556 9.68 22.59 -22.58
C ASP A 556 9.18 21.30 -23.22
N ALA A 557 9.67 20.15 -22.77
CA ALA A 557 9.18 18.86 -23.22
C ALA A 557 7.69 18.68 -22.86
N LEU A 558 7.29 19.00 -21.63
CA LEU A 558 5.87 18.99 -21.24
C LEU A 558 5.03 19.95 -22.08
N VAL A 559 5.60 21.11 -22.46
CA VAL A 559 4.92 22.06 -23.34
C VAL A 559 4.73 21.52 -24.75
N LYS A 560 5.76 20.89 -25.31
CA LYS A 560 5.72 20.23 -26.62
C LYS A 560 4.58 19.23 -26.71
N PHE A 561 4.27 18.55 -25.59
CA PHE A 561 3.19 17.56 -25.49
C PHE A 561 1.90 18.09 -24.84
N GLY A 562 1.69 19.41 -24.86
CA GLY A 562 0.37 19.99 -24.65
C GLY A 562 0.12 20.70 -23.32
N TYR A 563 1.07 20.73 -22.38
CA TYR A 563 0.94 21.63 -21.24
C TYR A 563 1.35 23.06 -21.60
N SER A 564 0.82 24.06 -20.90
CA SER A 564 1.23 25.46 -21.14
C SER A 564 1.39 26.28 -19.86
N THR A 565 0.87 25.79 -18.74
CA THR A 565 0.93 26.50 -17.46
C THR A 565 1.34 25.54 -16.34
N PHE A 566 2.22 26.04 -15.48
CA PHE A 566 2.79 25.31 -14.36
C PHE A 566 2.77 26.18 -13.11
N LEU A 567 2.76 25.57 -11.92
CA LEU A 567 2.98 26.28 -10.66
C LEU A 567 4.29 25.80 -10.04
N SER A 568 5.01 26.73 -9.43
CA SER A 568 6.29 26.49 -8.78
C SER A 568 6.45 27.48 -7.62
N TYR A 569 7.60 27.47 -6.95
CA TYR A 569 7.89 28.35 -5.84
C TYR A 569 8.95 29.39 -6.22
N ASN A 570 8.77 30.62 -5.75
CA ASN A 570 9.78 31.67 -5.93
C ASN A 570 10.98 31.39 -5.03
N ILE A 571 12.17 31.39 -5.61
CA ILE A 571 13.43 31.24 -4.86
C ILE A 571 14.32 32.46 -5.06
N THR A 572 15.36 32.59 -4.24
CA THR A 572 16.40 33.59 -4.42
C THR A 572 17.69 32.89 -4.85
N LEU A 573 18.23 33.29 -6.01
CA LEU A 573 19.50 32.81 -6.53
C LEU A 573 20.41 34.02 -6.74
N ASN A 574 21.61 33.99 -6.14
CA ASN A 574 22.60 35.06 -6.23
C ASN A 574 22.00 36.45 -5.91
N GLY A 575 21.18 36.53 -4.85
CA GLY A 575 20.53 37.77 -4.42
C GLY A 575 19.36 38.24 -5.29
N LYS A 576 18.98 37.51 -6.34
CA LYS A 576 17.86 37.86 -7.23
C LYS A 576 16.72 36.86 -7.11
N LYS A 577 15.48 37.37 -7.15
CA LYS A 577 14.29 36.51 -7.25
C LYS A 577 14.32 35.73 -8.56
N PHE A 578 14.02 34.45 -8.48
CA PHE A 578 14.02 33.52 -9.60
C PHE A 578 12.76 32.66 -9.56
N ILE A 579 12.19 32.42 -10.75
CA ILE A 579 11.11 31.46 -10.99
C ILE A 579 11.45 30.70 -12.26
N LEU A 580 11.15 29.40 -12.28
CA LEU A 580 11.31 28.57 -13.48
C LEU A 580 10.43 29.11 -14.62
N LYS A 581 10.89 29.00 -15.86
CA LYS A 581 10.12 29.48 -17.02
C LYS A 581 8.71 28.87 -17.07
N LYS A 582 7.75 29.67 -17.53
CA LYS A 582 6.33 29.28 -17.70
C LYS A 582 5.63 28.85 -16.38
N CYS A 583 6.26 29.06 -15.24
CA CYS A 583 5.68 28.81 -13.93
C CYS A 583 5.11 30.10 -13.32
N THR A 584 3.93 29.99 -12.72
CA THR A 584 3.40 31.01 -11.81
C THR A 584 3.78 30.65 -10.37
N PRO A 585 4.27 31.59 -9.56
CA PRO A 585 4.61 31.32 -8.17
C PRO A 585 3.36 31.02 -7.34
N LEU A 586 3.42 29.97 -6.52
CA LEU A 586 2.38 29.62 -5.55
C LEU A 586 3.00 29.03 -4.28
N GLU A 587 2.51 29.48 -3.14
CA GLU A 587 2.93 28.97 -1.84
C GLU A 587 2.67 27.46 -1.71
N GLY A 588 3.52 26.75 -0.97
CA GLY A 588 3.43 25.29 -0.78
C GLY A 588 3.91 24.45 -1.97
N HIS A 589 4.48 25.05 -3.01
CA HIS A 589 5.04 24.35 -4.19
C HIS A 589 6.58 24.30 -4.16
N HIS A 590 7.17 24.35 -2.96
CA HIS A 590 8.61 24.41 -2.76
C HIS A 590 9.31 23.04 -2.93
N ASN A 591 8.57 21.94 -3.13
CA ASN A 591 9.14 20.61 -3.41
C ASN A 591 8.68 19.92 -4.70
N HIS A 592 7.86 20.59 -5.51
CA HIS A 592 7.39 20.06 -6.79
C HIS A 592 7.02 21.16 -7.77
N ILE A 593 7.07 20.84 -9.06
CA ILE A 593 6.33 21.56 -10.09
C ILE A 593 4.91 20.97 -10.20
N HIS A 594 3.91 21.83 -10.33
CA HIS A 594 2.53 21.45 -10.53
C HIS A 594 2.11 21.66 -11.98
N LEU A 595 1.60 20.63 -12.63
CA LEU A 595 1.04 20.69 -13.99
C LEU A 595 -0.42 21.09 -13.89
N ASN A 596 -0.78 22.22 -14.48
CA ASN A 596 -2.13 22.77 -14.36
C ASN A 596 -3.07 22.21 -15.43
N LYS A 597 -4.26 21.74 -15.02
CA LYS A 597 -5.33 21.29 -15.90
C LYS A 597 -5.74 22.36 -16.92
N ALA A 598 -5.78 23.63 -16.53
CA ALA A 598 -6.23 24.73 -17.41
C ALA A 598 -5.31 24.92 -18.62
N GLY A 599 -4.03 24.56 -18.50
CA GLY A 599 -3.05 24.66 -19.58
C GLY A 599 -2.90 23.39 -20.42
N TYR A 600 -3.77 22.38 -20.26
CA TYR A 600 -3.60 21.11 -20.95
C TYR A 600 -4.41 21.05 -22.25
N ASN A 601 -3.71 21.15 -23.39
CA ASN A 601 -4.26 21.04 -24.73
C ASN A 601 -3.22 20.44 -25.71
N PRO A 602 -3.08 19.10 -25.77
CA PRO A 602 -2.14 18.45 -26.68
C PRO A 602 -2.62 18.49 -28.13
N LYS A 603 -1.67 18.40 -29.08
CA LYS A 603 -1.95 18.10 -30.49
C LYS A 603 -2.46 16.67 -30.60
N TYR A 604 -3.78 16.49 -30.43
CA TYR A 604 -4.41 15.19 -30.29
C TYR A 604 -5.40 14.91 -31.41
N LYS A 605 -5.32 13.71 -31.98
CA LYS A 605 -6.29 13.17 -32.94
C LYS A 605 -6.79 11.82 -32.47
N GLU A 606 -8.08 11.57 -32.63
CA GLU A 606 -8.66 10.24 -32.45
C GLU A 606 -9.10 9.69 -33.79
N THR A 607 -8.76 8.42 -34.04
CA THR A 607 -9.11 7.69 -35.25
C THR A 607 -9.78 6.38 -34.85
N LYS A 608 -10.88 6.06 -35.53
CA LYS A 608 -11.60 4.79 -35.39
C LYS A 608 -11.49 4.10 -36.74
N GLU A 609 -11.00 2.87 -36.73
CA GLU A 609 -10.87 2.06 -37.95
C GLU A 609 -12.21 1.64 -38.52
#